data_AF-A0AAC8QHG9-F1
#
_entry.id   AF-A0AAC8QHG9-F1
#
_cell.length_a   1.000
_cell.length_b   1.000
_cell.length_c   1.000
_cell.angle_alpha   90.00
_cell.angle_beta   90.00
_cell.angle_gamma   90.00
#
_symmetry.space_group_name_H-M   'P 1'
#
loop_
_entity.id
_entity.type
_entity.pdbx_description
1 polymer ?
#
loop_
_entity_poly.entity_id
_entity_poly.type
_entity_poly.pdbx_seq_one_letter_code
_entity_poly.pdbx_strand_id
1 'polypeptide(L)'
;MRGWKRLTWGVLGAAVFAGCAASTPRELLDARYAYQRASTGPAAQFSPDALVEAREALNEANRAFERERDSENTRTLAYVALRKAQIAESRARAIVAEQERVAAEQQLAMAQASDSVKTRQELERARAELAEAQRLRAEAEQRQSQLQQQQQQEAMAQAEQQKLEQARREEQERQARLDEAQAKMDQLNAQLEQERQARLQAEQRAAQAEAEARAQAQVASDLRNIRQVQVKEEARGLVLTLSGSVLFRSGSADLLPGARRRLDEVAEALKKTQSPLVIEGHTDSQGPTELNEELSYERAGAVRDYLVERGVDSERVRTEGRGEEQPVASNKNAEGRANNRRVEIVIERGIGGAGEQQQPQTQPPPGR
;
A
#
# COMPACT_ATOMS: atom_id res chain seq x y z
N MET A 1 -59.66 -67.16 -103.24
CA MET A 1 -60.33 -67.85 -104.36
C MET A 1 -59.61 -67.50 -105.65
N ARG A 2 -59.28 -68.52 -106.47
CA ARG A 2 -58.89 -68.46 -107.88
C ARG A 2 -57.58 -67.69 -108.17
N GLY A 3 -56.59 -68.25 -108.84
CA GLY A 3 -56.53 -69.52 -109.53
C GLY A 3 -55.23 -69.53 -110.32
N TRP A 4 -54.48 -70.62 -110.16
CA TRP A 4 -53.43 -71.06 -111.05
C TRP A 4 -53.84 -70.91 -112.52
N LYS A 5 -52.93 -70.40 -113.35
CA LYS A 5 -52.73 -70.93 -114.70
C LYS A 5 -51.24 -71.18 -114.95
N ARG A 6 -50.91 -72.48 -114.95
CA ARG A 6 -49.76 -73.05 -115.67
C ARG A 6 -50.03 -72.96 -117.17
N LEU A 7 -48.96 -72.88 -117.94
CA LEU A 7 -48.70 -73.39 -119.31
C LEU A 7 -47.82 -72.37 -120.02
N THR A 8 -46.77 -72.64 -120.80
CA THR A 8 -45.97 -73.81 -121.22
C THR A 8 -45.14 -73.29 -122.40
N TRP A 9 -43.87 -73.71 -122.50
CA TRP A 9 -43.08 -73.85 -123.74
C TRP A 9 -42.37 -72.63 -124.32
N GLY A 10 -41.05 -72.81 -124.43
CA GLY A 10 -40.10 -71.92 -125.07
C GLY A 10 -38.67 -72.37 -124.79
N VAL A 11 -38.35 -73.64 -125.09
CA VAL A 11 -36.95 -74.06 -125.23
C VAL A 11 -36.42 -73.41 -126.49
N LEU A 12 -35.57 -72.39 -126.36
CA LEU A 12 -34.80 -71.86 -127.46
C LEU A 12 -33.31 -71.83 -127.07
N GLY A 13 -32.58 -72.74 -127.71
CA GLY A 13 -31.18 -72.63 -128.11
C GLY A 13 -30.21 -71.94 -127.16
N ALA A 14 -29.52 -72.73 -126.35
CA ALA A 14 -28.23 -72.38 -125.79
C ALA A 14 -27.19 -72.23 -126.93
N ALA A 15 -26.90 -70.99 -127.33
CA ALA A 15 -25.68 -70.68 -128.06
C ALA A 15 -24.57 -70.42 -127.03
N VAL A 16 -23.92 -71.51 -126.58
CA VAL A 16 -22.67 -71.42 -125.83
C VAL A 16 -21.58 -71.02 -126.83
N PHE A 17 -21.37 -69.72 -126.97
CA PHE A 17 -20.11 -69.23 -127.51
C PHE A 17 -19.03 -69.56 -126.49
N ALA A 18 -18.24 -70.61 -126.78
CA ALA A 18 -16.93 -70.81 -126.19
C ALA A 18 -16.00 -69.70 -126.72
N GLY A 19 -16.24 -68.47 -126.29
CA GLY A 19 -15.22 -67.45 -126.31
C GLY A 19 -14.19 -67.88 -125.29
N CYS A 20 -12.98 -68.25 -125.73
CA CYS A 20 -11.83 -68.42 -124.86
C CYS A 20 -11.86 -67.26 -123.86
N ALA A 21 -12.04 -67.53 -122.57
CA ALA A 21 -11.92 -66.52 -121.53
C ALA A 21 -10.50 -66.66 -121.01
N ALA A 22 -9.55 -65.89 -121.56
CA ALA A 22 -8.25 -65.83 -120.92
C ALA A 22 -8.49 -65.14 -119.57
N SER A 23 -8.10 -65.83 -118.51
CA SER A 23 -8.23 -65.32 -117.15
C SER A 23 -7.44 -64.02 -117.01
N THR A 24 -8.06 -63.01 -116.41
CA THR A 24 -7.39 -61.75 -116.07
C THR A 24 -6.13 -62.03 -115.23
N PRO A 25 -4.94 -61.52 -115.60
CA PRO A 25 -3.74 -61.68 -114.78
C PRO A 25 -3.94 -61.03 -113.41
N ARG A 26 -3.32 -61.62 -112.37
CA ARG A 26 -3.47 -61.15 -110.98
C ARG A 26 -3.00 -59.71 -110.83
N GLU A 27 -1.93 -59.33 -111.52
CA GLU A 27 -1.35 -58.00 -111.49
C GLU A 27 -2.35 -56.93 -111.94
N LEU A 28 -3.17 -57.23 -112.97
CA LEU A 28 -4.19 -56.31 -113.45
C LEU A 28 -5.36 -56.21 -112.47
N LEU A 29 -5.73 -57.31 -111.81
CA LEU A 29 -6.75 -57.31 -110.76
C LEU A 29 -6.29 -56.49 -109.54
N ASP A 30 -5.04 -56.68 -109.10
CA ASP A 30 -4.44 -55.93 -107.99
C ASP A 30 -4.33 -54.44 -108.32
N ALA A 31 -3.96 -54.09 -109.56
CA ALA A 31 -3.92 -52.71 -110.03
C ALA A 31 -5.31 -52.04 -110.00
N ARG A 32 -6.35 -52.75 -110.46
CA ARG A 32 -7.74 -52.26 -110.39
C ARG A 32 -8.19 -52.04 -108.95
N TYR A 33 -7.92 -52.99 -108.06
CA TYR A 33 -8.29 -52.90 -106.65
C TYR A 33 -7.53 -51.77 -105.93
N ALA A 34 -6.22 -51.65 -106.17
CA ALA A 34 -5.40 -50.57 -105.60
C ALA A 34 -5.85 -49.20 -106.10
N TYR A 35 -6.16 -49.07 -107.39
CA TYR A 35 -6.71 -47.84 -107.94
C TYR A 35 -8.07 -47.49 -107.32
N GLN A 36 -9.00 -48.45 -107.23
CA GLN A 36 -10.32 -48.23 -106.63
C GLN A 36 -10.21 -47.79 -105.16
N ARG A 37 -9.32 -48.42 -104.38
CA ARG A 37 -9.05 -48.02 -103.00
C ARG A 37 -8.45 -46.62 -102.91
N ALA A 38 -7.48 -46.30 -103.78
CA ALA A 38 -6.89 -44.96 -103.84
C ALA A 38 -7.95 -43.90 -104.23
N SER A 39 -8.81 -44.19 -105.20
CA SER A 39 -9.82 -43.25 -105.70
C SER A 39 -11.02 -43.04 -104.77
N THR A 40 -11.25 -43.97 -103.84
CA THR A 40 -12.29 -43.84 -102.81
C THR A 40 -11.73 -43.44 -101.45
N GLY A 41 -10.40 -43.44 -101.30
CA GLY A 41 -9.70 -43.05 -100.09
C GLY A 41 -9.15 -41.61 -100.15
N PRO A 42 -8.21 -41.27 -99.25
CA PRO A 42 -7.66 -39.93 -99.13
C PRO A 42 -6.99 -39.41 -100.43
N ALA A 43 -6.51 -40.30 -101.31
CA ALA A 43 -5.82 -39.87 -102.53
C ALA A 43 -6.72 -39.10 -103.50
N ALA A 44 -8.04 -39.30 -103.48
CA ALA A 44 -8.97 -38.50 -104.26
C ALA A 44 -8.95 -37.01 -103.87
N GLN A 45 -8.71 -36.71 -102.59
CA GLN A 45 -8.70 -35.34 -102.08
C GLN A 45 -7.28 -34.76 -101.98
N PHE A 46 -6.31 -35.57 -101.55
CA PHE A 46 -4.99 -35.10 -101.15
C PHE A 46 -3.87 -35.41 -102.16
N SER A 47 -4.09 -36.29 -103.14
CA SER A 47 -3.15 -36.50 -104.25
C SER A 47 -3.89 -36.78 -105.57
N PRO A 48 -4.74 -35.84 -106.03
CA PRO A 48 -5.56 -36.02 -107.22
C PRO A 48 -4.70 -36.18 -108.50
N ASP A 49 -3.54 -35.54 -108.53
CA ASP A 49 -2.53 -35.62 -109.59
C ASP A 49 -2.02 -37.06 -109.78
N ALA A 50 -1.51 -37.67 -108.71
CA ALA A 50 -1.00 -39.04 -108.73
C ALA A 50 -2.13 -40.06 -109.00
N LEU A 51 -3.35 -39.75 -108.59
CA LEU A 51 -4.51 -40.57 -108.89
C LEU A 51 -4.88 -40.52 -110.38
N VAL A 52 -4.75 -39.36 -111.04
CA VAL A 52 -4.93 -39.25 -112.49
C VAL A 52 -3.87 -40.09 -113.21
N GLU A 53 -2.60 -39.99 -112.81
CA GLU A 53 -1.52 -40.80 -113.39
C GLU A 53 -1.74 -42.32 -113.21
N ALA A 54 -2.24 -42.73 -112.04
CA ALA A 54 -2.60 -44.12 -111.78
C ALA A 54 -3.75 -44.60 -112.66
N ARG A 55 -4.77 -43.74 -112.89
CA ARG A 55 -5.89 -44.03 -113.80
C ARG A 55 -5.42 -44.22 -115.23
N GLU A 56 -4.55 -43.33 -115.70
CA GLU A 56 -4.01 -43.39 -117.06
C GLU A 56 -3.21 -44.67 -117.29
N ALA A 57 -2.32 -45.03 -116.34
CA ALA A 57 -1.58 -46.28 -116.40
C ALA A 57 -2.48 -47.52 -116.33
N LEU A 58 -3.56 -47.47 -115.53
CA LEU A 58 -4.54 -48.55 -115.47
C LEU A 58 -5.32 -48.69 -116.78
N ASN A 59 -5.71 -47.57 -117.40
CA ASN A 59 -6.37 -47.56 -118.71
C ASN A 59 -5.44 -48.08 -119.81
N GLU A 60 -4.15 -47.81 -119.72
CA GLU A 60 -3.14 -48.38 -120.61
C GLU A 60 -3.00 -49.89 -120.41
N ALA A 61 -2.92 -50.37 -119.17
CA ALA A 61 -2.89 -51.79 -118.85
C ALA A 61 -4.16 -52.54 -119.30
N ASN A 62 -5.35 -51.92 -119.15
CA ASN A 62 -6.62 -52.48 -119.64
C ASN A 62 -6.62 -52.59 -121.18
N ARG A 63 -6.19 -51.53 -121.89
CA ARG A 63 -6.06 -51.56 -123.35
C ARG A 63 -5.04 -52.59 -123.84
N ALA A 64 -3.95 -52.80 -123.09
CA ALA A 64 -2.98 -53.87 -123.39
C ALA A 64 -3.62 -55.25 -123.26
N PHE A 65 -4.34 -55.52 -122.16
CA PHE A 65 -5.07 -56.77 -121.93
C PHE A 65 -6.15 -57.05 -122.99
N GLU A 66 -6.83 -56.02 -123.49
CA GLU A 66 -7.82 -56.16 -124.58
C GLU A 66 -7.17 -56.59 -125.90
N ARG A 67 -5.97 -56.08 -126.21
CA ARG A 67 -5.22 -56.41 -127.44
C ARG A 67 -4.55 -57.77 -127.35
N GLU A 68 -3.83 -58.00 -126.26
CA GLU A 68 -2.97 -59.16 -126.06
C GLU A 68 -3.10 -59.58 -124.59
N ARG A 69 -3.89 -60.62 -124.36
CA ARG A 69 -4.47 -60.94 -123.04
C ARG A 69 -3.43 -61.15 -121.93
N ASP A 70 -3.14 -62.38 -121.52
CA ASP A 70 -2.16 -62.64 -120.44
C ASP A 70 -0.72 -62.58 -120.99
N SER A 71 -0.27 -61.39 -121.40
CA SER A 71 1.09 -61.14 -121.90
C SER A 71 1.99 -60.46 -120.86
N GLU A 72 3.31 -60.63 -121.01
CA GLU A 72 4.31 -59.99 -120.15
C GLU A 72 4.19 -58.46 -120.15
N ASN A 73 3.83 -57.88 -121.29
CA ASN A 73 3.58 -56.44 -121.43
C ASN A 73 2.36 -56.01 -120.58
N THR A 74 1.26 -56.76 -120.63
CA THR A 74 0.07 -56.50 -119.79
C THR A 74 0.41 -56.57 -118.29
N ARG A 75 1.20 -57.57 -117.86
CA ARG A 75 1.64 -57.70 -116.45
C ARG A 75 2.54 -56.55 -116.03
N THR A 76 3.46 -56.11 -116.89
CA THR A 76 4.37 -54.98 -116.63
C THR A 76 3.60 -53.66 -116.50
N LEU A 77 2.69 -53.37 -117.43
CA LEU A 77 1.85 -52.17 -117.38
C LEU A 77 0.90 -52.19 -116.18
N ALA A 78 0.32 -53.35 -115.84
CA ALA A 78 -0.47 -53.53 -114.64
C ALA A 78 0.35 -53.29 -113.37
N TYR A 79 1.60 -53.78 -113.30
CA TYR A 79 2.50 -53.49 -112.19
C TYR A 79 2.81 -51.99 -112.05
N VAL A 80 3.06 -51.29 -113.16
CA VAL A 80 3.24 -49.83 -113.16
C VAL A 80 1.98 -49.13 -112.64
N ALA A 81 0.79 -49.53 -113.10
CA ALA A 81 -0.48 -48.98 -112.64
C ALA A 81 -0.70 -49.22 -111.13
N LEU A 82 -0.40 -50.43 -110.64
CA LEU A 82 -0.44 -50.77 -109.22
C LEU A 82 0.49 -49.86 -108.41
N ARG A 83 1.74 -49.67 -108.86
CA ARG A 83 2.71 -48.80 -108.17
C ARG A 83 2.27 -47.35 -108.15
N LYS A 84 1.75 -46.82 -109.25
CA LYS A 84 1.21 -45.45 -109.30
C LYS A 84 0.02 -45.27 -108.36
N ALA A 85 -0.89 -46.24 -108.28
CA ALA A 85 -2.00 -46.20 -107.33
C ALA A 85 -1.52 -46.23 -105.86
N GLN A 86 -0.51 -47.07 -105.56
CA GLN A 86 0.12 -47.11 -104.23
C GLN A 86 0.84 -45.79 -103.88
N ILE A 87 1.51 -45.15 -104.83
CA ILE A 87 2.17 -43.86 -104.65
C ILE A 87 1.15 -42.76 -104.36
N ALA A 88 0.03 -42.73 -105.09
CA ALA A 88 -1.06 -41.80 -104.83
C ALA A 88 -1.61 -41.96 -103.40
N GLU A 89 -1.82 -43.21 -102.97
CA GLU A 89 -2.26 -43.55 -101.61
C GLU A 89 -1.22 -43.13 -100.55
N SER A 90 0.07 -43.42 -100.76
CA SER A 90 1.13 -43.08 -99.80
C SER A 90 1.35 -41.57 -99.69
N ARG A 91 1.29 -40.82 -100.81
CA ARG A 91 1.39 -39.36 -100.80
C ARG A 91 0.25 -38.73 -100.02
N ALA A 92 -0.98 -39.19 -100.29
CA ALA A 92 -2.16 -38.71 -99.58
C ALA A 92 -2.10 -39.00 -98.07
N ARG A 93 -1.68 -40.21 -97.68
CA ARG A 93 -1.48 -40.55 -96.26
C ARG A 93 -0.42 -39.68 -95.60
N ALA A 94 0.69 -39.37 -96.28
CA ALA A 94 1.72 -38.48 -95.76
C ALA A 94 1.20 -37.06 -95.52
N ILE A 95 0.39 -36.52 -96.45
CA ILE A 95 -0.23 -35.19 -96.30
C ILE A 95 -1.21 -35.16 -95.14
N VAL A 96 -2.08 -36.17 -95.02
CA VAL A 96 -3.04 -36.26 -93.90
C VAL A 96 -2.31 -36.38 -92.56
N ALA A 97 -1.30 -37.26 -92.47
CA ALA A 97 -0.51 -37.42 -91.25
C ALA A 97 0.20 -36.11 -90.85
N GLU A 98 0.69 -35.33 -91.83
CA GLU A 98 1.30 -34.04 -91.57
C GLU A 98 0.28 -32.99 -91.08
N GLN A 99 -0.94 -32.96 -91.65
CA GLN A 99 -2.02 -32.09 -91.17
C GLN A 99 -2.44 -32.46 -89.75
N GLU A 100 -2.58 -33.75 -89.44
CA GLU A 100 -2.88 -34.24 -88.10
C GLU A 100 -1.77 -33.89 -87.10
N ARG A 101 -0.49 -34.01 -87.50
CA ARG A 101 0.66 -33.60 -86.69
C ARG A 101 0.58 -32.11 -86.36
N VAL A 102 0.38 -31.24 -87.35
CA VAL A 102 0.27 -29.79 -87.15
C VAL A 102 -0.94 -29.44 -86.27
N ALA A 103 -2.08 -30.09 -86.47
CA ALA A 103 -3.26 -29.89 -85.63
C ALA A 103 -3.01 -30.31 -84.17
N ALA A 104 -2.35 -31.45 -83.95
CA ALA A 104 -1.98 -31.92 -82.62
C ALA A 104 -0.97 -30.97 -81.94
N GLU A 105 0.01 -30.44 -82.68
CA GLU A 105 0.97 -29.46 -82.17
C GLU A 105 0.29 -28.15 -81.77
N GLN A 106 -0.66 -27.65 -82.58
CA GLN A 106 -1.44 -26.47 -82.24
C GLN A 106 -2.30 -26.69 -80.99
N GLN A 107 -2.95 -27.85 -80.86
CA GLN A 107 -3.73 -28.20 -79.68
C GLN A 107 -2.85 -28.28 -78.42
N LEU A 108 -1.67 -28.89 -78.52
CA LEU A 108 -0.70 -28.95 -77.42
C LEU A 108 -0.24 -27.55 -77.02
N ALA A 109 0.09 -26.69 -77.99
CA ALA A 109 0.49 -25.31 -77.74
C ALA A 109 -0.62 -24.50 -77.06
N MET A 110 -1.88 -24.66 -77.49
CA MET A 110 -3.04 -24.01 -76.87
C MET A 110 -3.28 -24.52 -75.44
N ALA A 111 -3.15 -25.82 -75.19
CA ALA A 111 -3.27 -26.41 -73.86
C ALA A 111 -2.18 -25.88 -72.92
N GLN A 112 -0.92 -25.89 -73.36
CA GLN A 112 0.21 -25.35 -72.60
C GLN A 112 0.05 -23.85 -72.32
N ALA A 113 -0.42 -23.08 -73.30
CA ALA A 113 -0.69 -21.65 -73.11
C ALA A 113 -1.79 -21.44 -72.07
N SER A 114 -2.91 -22.18 -72.16
CA SER A 114 -4.01 -22.11 -71.18
C SER A 114 -3.55 -22.44 -69.77
N ASP A 115 -2.81 -23.53 -69.61
CA ASP A 115 -2.28 -23.96 -68.32
C ASP A 115 -1.30 -22.92 -67.76
N SER A 116 -0.41 -22.37 -68.59
CA SER A 116 0.50 -21.30 -68.16
C SER A 116 -0.24 -20.06 -67.66
N VAL A 117 -1.38 -19.71 -68.27
CA VAL A 117 -2.23 -18.59 -67.82
C VAL A 117 -2.90 -18.92 -66.49
N LYS A 118 -3.46 -20.11 -66.32
CA LYS A 118 -4.07 -20.55 -65.06
C LYS A 118 -3.05 -20.56 -63.92
N THR A 119 -1.87 -21.15 -64.14
CA THR A 119 -0.80 -21.18 -63.15
C THR A 119 -0.33 -19.78 -62.78
N ARG A 120 -0.21 -18.86 -63.74
CA ARG A 120 0.09 -17.45 -63.43
C ARG A 120 -1.01 -16.80 -62.60
N GLN A 121 -2.28 -17.01 -62.93
CA GLN A 121 -3.40 -16.46 -62.16
C GLN A 121 -3.44 -17.00 -60.73
N GLU A 122 -3.22 -18.30 -60.53
CA GLU A 122 -3.13 -18.93 -59.21
C GLU A 122 -1.95 -18.39 -58.42
N LEU A 123 -0.78 -18.24 -59.06
CA LEU A 123 0.40 -17.65 -58.42
C LEU A 123 0.17 -16.21 -57.98
N GLU A 124 -0.46 -15.38 -58.81
CA GLU A 124 -0.77 -13.99 -58.46
C GLU A 124 -1.79 -13.91 -57.32
N ARG A 125 -2.79 -14.80 -57.28
CA ARG A 125 -3.72 -14.90 -56.14
C ARG A 125 -2.99 -15.30 -54.85
N ALA A 126 -2.17 -16.34 -54.90
CA ALA A 126 -1.38 -16.79 -53.75
C ALA A 126 -0.41 -15.70 -53.25
N ARG A 127 0.18 -14.92 -54.17
CA ARG A 127 1.02 -13.76 -53.82
C ARG A 127 0.22 -12.66 -53.14
N ALA A 128 -0.98 -12.34 -53.62
CA ALA A 128 -1.85 -11.35 -53.01
C ALA A 128 -2.28 -11.76 -51.59
N GLU A 129 -2.69 -13.02 -51.41
CA GLU A 129 -3.05 -13.59 -50.10
C GLU A 129 -1.85 -13.56 -49.13
N LEU A 130 -0.65 -13.92 -49.60
CA LEU A 130 0.56 -13.85 -48.79
C LEU A 130 0.89 -12.43 -48.37
N ALA A 131 0.78 -11.46 -49.29
CA ALA A 131 1.02 -10.05 -48.99
C ALA A 131 0.02 -9.52 -47.96
N GLU A 132 -1.25 -9.88 -48.07
CA GLU A 132 -2.27 -9.53 -47.07
C GLU A 132 -1.98 -10.16 -45.70
N ALA A 133 -1.65 -11.44 -45.66
CA ALA A 133 -1.28 -12.13 -44.42
C ALA A 133 -0.04 -11.50 -43.76
N GLN A 134 0.96 -11.08 -44.54
CA GLN A 134 2.13 -10.37 -44.03
C GLN A 134 1.77 -9.00 -43.45
N ARG A 135 0.88 -8.24 -44.10
CA ARG A 135 0.39 -6.95 -43.58
C ARG A 135 -0.33 -7.12 -42.26
N LEU A 136 -1.25 -8.08 -42.16
CA LEU A 136 -1.98 -8.37 -40.93
C LEU A 136 -1.05 -8.80 -39.79
N ARG A 137 -0.01 -9.59 -40.08
CA ARG A 137 1.03 -9.94 -39.09
C ARG A 137 1.80 -8.71 -38.61
N ALA A 138 2.24 -7.85 -39.52
CA ALA A 138 2.94 -6.62 -39.17
C ALA A 138 2.07 -5.69 -38.32
N GLU A 139 0.79 -5.54 -38.66
CA GLU A 139 -0.18 -4.76 -37.87
C GLU A 139 -0.41 -5.37 -36.47
N ALA A 140 -0.50 -6.70 -36.38
CA ALA A 140 -0.63 -7.40 -35.11
C ALA A 140 0.61 -7.23 -34.22
N GLU A 141 1.81 -7.31 -34.79
CA GLU A 141 3.08 -7.06 -34.09
C GLU A 141 3.18 -5.60 -33.60
N GLN A 142 2.80 -4.64 -34.45
CA GLN A 142 2.71 -3.22 -34.06
C GLN A 142 1.72 -3.02 -32.92
N ARG A 143 0.54 -3.62 -33.00
CA ARG A 143 -0.46 -3.54 -31.93
C ARG A 143 0.04 -4.18 -30.63
N GLN A 144 0.72 -5.31 -30.72
CA GLN A 144 1.30 -6.00 -29.56
C GLN A 144 2.40 -5.15 -28.91
N SER A 145 3.30 -4.57 -29.69
CA SER A 145 4.34 -3.67 -29.18
C SER A 145 3.76 -2.40 -28.56
N GLN A 146 2.71 -1.81 -29.14
CA GLN A 146 1.99 -0.68 -28.55
C GLN A 146 1.35 -1.06 -27.21
N LEU A 147 0.69 -2.22 -27.14
CA LEU A 147 0.12 -2.72 -25.88
C LEU A 147 1.20 -2.97 -24.82
N GLN A 148 2.35 -3.53 -25.20
CA GLN A 148 3.48 -3.72 -24.29
C GLN A 148 4.04 -2.39 -23.79
N GLN A 149 4.17 -1.39 -24.67
CA GLN A 149 4.60 -0.05 -24.26
C GLN A 149 3.59 0.61 -23.32
N GLN A 150 2.29 0.49 -23.59
CA GLN A 150 1.24 0.99 -22.73
C GLN A 150 1.27 0.31 -21.36
N GLN A 151 1.40 -1.02 -21.31
CA GLN A 151 1.52 -1.77 -20.06
C GLN A 151 2.78 -1.37 -19.27
N GLN A 152 3.90 -1.13 -19.94
CA GLN A 152 5.11 -0.62 -19.29
C GLN A 152 4.91 0.79 -18.74
N GLN A 153 4.24 1.69 -19.48
CA GLN A 153 3.93 3.03 -19.01
C GLN A 153 2.97 3.00 -17.81
N GLU A 154 1.94 2.17 -17.85
CA GLU A 154 1.00 1.98 -16.73
C GLU A 154 1.72 1.40 -15.50
N ALA A 155 2.60 0.41 -15.68
CA ALA A 155 3.40 -0.15 -14.58
C ALA A 155 4.37 0.89 -13.99
N MET A 156 5.01 1.72 -14.83
CA MET A 156 5.87 2.82 -14.36
C MET A 156 5.05 3.87 -13.59
N ALA A 157 3.88 4.26 -14.09
CA ALA A 157 3.00 5.22 -13.42
C ALA A 157 2.50 4.69 -12.07
N GLN A 158 2.14 3.40 -12.00
CA GLN A 158 1.76 2.75 -10.74
C GLN A 158 2.93 2.70 -9.76
N ALA A 159 4.14 2.36 -10.22
CA ALA A 159 5.34 2.36 -9.39
C ALA A 159 5.69 3.76 -8.88
N GLU A 160 5.49 4.79 -9.69
CA GLU A 160 5.69 6.19 -9.29
C GLU A 160 4.64 6.63 -8.25
N GLN A 161 3.37 6.27 -8.45
CA GLN A 161 2.32 6.53 -7.46
C GLN A 161 2.62 5.85 -6.13
N GLN A 162 3.03 4.58 -6.13
CA GLN A 162 3.41 3.86 -4.91
C GLN A 162 4.59 4.52 -4.19
N LYS A 163 5.60 4.97 -4.94
CA LYS A 163 6.74 5.72 -4.37
C LYS A 163 6.29 7.04 -3.75
N LEU A 164 5.39 7.77 -4.42
CA LEU A 164 4.86 9.03 -3.88
C LEU A 164 4.02 8.80 -2.62
N GLU A 165 3.19 7.76 -2.59
CA GLU A 165 2.44 7.38 -1.40
C GLU A 165 3.35 6.98 -0.24
N GLN A 166 4.40 6.19 -0.52
CA GLN A 166 5.39 5.83 0.48
C GLN A 166 6.11 7.08 1.02
N ALA A 167 6.56 7.98 0.14
CA ALA A 167 7.20 9.23 0.55
C ALA A 167 6.27 10.11 1.41
N ARG A 168 4.98 10.18 1.06
CA ARG A 168 3.97 10.88 1.88
C ARG A 168 3.79 10.24 3.25
N ARG A 169 3.76 8.91 3.33
CA ARG A 169 3.69 8.20 4.63
C ARG A 169 4.94 8.46 5.47
N GLU A 170 6.12 8.38 4.87
CA GLU A 170 7.39 8.68 5.55
C GLU A 170 7.43 10.13 6.06
N GLU A 171 6.93 11.09 5.27
CA GLU A 171 6.84 12.49 5.68
C GLU A 171 5.83 12.69 6.82
N GLN A 172 4.67 12.04 6.77
CA GLN A 172 3.68 12.05 7.85
C GLN A 172 4.24 11.44 9.15
N GLU A 173 4.93 10.30 9.07
CA GLU A 173 5.60 9.69 10.21
C GLU A 173 6.70 10.60 10.77
N ARG A 174 7.49 11.24 9.90
CA ARG A 174 8.50 12.20 10.32
C ARG A 174 7.86 13.38 11.05
N GLN A 175 6.76 13.92 10.54
CA GLN A 175 6.05 15.01 11.19
C GLN A 175 5.48 14.58 12.56
N ALA A 176 4.85 13.42 12.63
CA ALA A 176 4.34 12.88 13.89
C ALA A 176 5.45 12.68 14.94
N ARG A 177 6.64 12.22 14.53
CA ARG A 177 7.81 12.11 15.41
C ARG A 177 8.31 13.48 15.90
N LEU A 178 8.25 14.51 15.05
CA LEU A 178 8.61 15.87 15.45
C LEU A 178 7.60 16.43 16.46
N ASP A 179 6.31 16.21 16.23
CA ASP A 179 5.24 16.65 17.13
C ASP A 179 5.34 15.92 18.49
N GLU A 180 5.62 14.61 18.49
CA GLU A 180 5.86 13.84 19.71
C GLU A 180 7.10 14.33 20.46
N ALA A 181 8.21 14.59 19.75
CA ALA A 181 9.43 15.13 20.34
C ALA A 181 9.19 16.51 20.95
N GLN A 182 8.43 17.38 20.28
CA GLN A 182 8.06 18.69 20.79
C GLN A 182 7.19 18.58 22.05
N ALA A 183 6.17 17.73 22.03
CA ALA A 183 5.32 17.49 23.21
C ALA A 183 6.13 16.98 24.41
N LYS A 184 7.11 16.09 24.18
CA LYS A 184 8.00 15.59 25.23
C LYS A 184 8.91 16.69 25.78
N MET A 185 9.41 17.58 24.93
CA MET A 185 10.18 18.75 25.36
C MET A 185 9.34 19.70 26.21
N ASP A 186 8.10 19.97 25.81
CA ASP A 186 7.19 20.83 26.56
C ASP A 186 6.83 20.22 27.93
N GLN A 187 6.61 18.91 27.99
CA GLN A 187 6.42 18.18 29.25
C GLN A 187 7.65 18.28 30.17
N LEU A 188 8.85 18.09 29.63
CA LEU A 188 10.09 18.19 30.40
C LEU A 188 10.31 19.62 30.93
N ASN A 189 10.05 20.62 30.10
CA ASN A 189 10.14 22.03 30.50
C ASN A 189 9.13 22.37 31.62
N ALA A 190 7.90 21.87 31.51
CA ALA A 190 6.89 22.04 32.56
C ALA A 190 7.29 21.36 33.88
N GLN A 191 7.86 20.15 33.81
CA GLN A 191 8.40 19.45 34.99
C GLN A 191 9.55 20.22 35.64
N LEU A 192 10.49 20.72 34.84
CA LEU A 192 11.62 21.50 35.33
C LEU A 192 11.16 22.79 36.01
N GLU A 193 10.16 23.47 35.45
CA GLU A 193 9.60 24.68 36.05
C GLU A 193 8.86 24.39 37.36
N GLN A 194 8.10 23.29 37.43
CA GLN A 194 7.48 22.83 38.67
C GLN A 194 8.53 22.52 39.75
N GLU A 195 9.60 21.80 39.40
CA GLU A 195 10.69 21.48 40.32
C GLU A 195 11.39 22.76 40.81
N ARG A 196 11.63 23.71 39.91
CA ARG A 196 12.22 25.02 40.24
C ARG A 196 11.34 25.78 41.23
N GLN A 197 10.02 25.83 40.99
CA GLN A 197 9.08 26.50 41.89
C GLN A 197 9.01 25.81 43.26
N ALA A 198 8.95 24.49 43.29
CA ALA A 198 8.96 23.72 44.54
C ALA A 198 10.25 23.97 45.34
N ARG A 199 11.41 24.03 44.67
CA ARG A 199 12.70 24.33 45.29
C ARG A 199 12.74 25.74 45.86
N LEU A 200 12.29 26.74 45.11
CA LEU A 200 12.21 28.13 45.58
C LEU A 200 11.27 28.27 46.78
N GLN A 201 10.12 27.59 46.77
CA GLN A 201 9.20 27.57 47.91
C GLN A 201 9.81 26.89 49.13
N ALA A 202 10.52 25.78 48.95
CA ALA A 202 11.21 25.09 50.03
C ALA A 202 12.31 25.97 50.66
N GLU A 203 13.08 26.67 49.82
CA GLU A 203 14.11 27.61 50.27
C GLU A 203 13.51 28.79 51.05
N GLN A 204 12.42 29.39 50.55
CA GLN A 204 11.70 30.45 51.25
C GLN A 204 11.17 29.99 52.61
N ARG A 205 10.56 28.80 52.67
CA ARG A 205 10.08 28.23 53.94
C ARG A 205 11.22 27.99 54.93
N ALA A 206 12.35 27.46 54.45
CA ALA A 206 13.53 27.24 55.29
C ALA A 206 14.09 28.58 55.83
N ALA A 207 14.19 29.61 54.99
CA ALA A 207 14.66 30.93 55.38
C ALA A 207 13.71 31.61 56.40
N GLN A 208 12.39 31.47 56.20
CA GLN A 208 11.39 31.96 57.15
C GLN A 208 11.50 31.26 58.51
N ALA A 209 11.57 29.92 58.52
CA ALA A 209 11.72 29.15 59.74
C ALA A 209 13.02 29.50 60.51
N GLU A 210 14.12 29.72 59.78
CA GLU A 210 15.38 30.14 60.40
C GLU A 210 15.29 31.56 60.99
N ALA A 211 14.65 32.50 60.28
CA ALA A 211 14.43 33.85 60.78
C ALA A 211 13.57 33.86 62.06
N GLU A 212 12.49 33.07 62.09
CA GLU A 212 11.65 32.90 63.26
C GLU A 212 12.41 32.27 64.44
N ALA A 213 13.19 31.22 64.19
CA ALA A 213 14.02 30.59 65.21
C ALA A 213 15.06 31.55 65.79
N ARG A 214 15.69 32.38 64.96
CA ARG A 214 16.64 33.43 65.40
C ARG A 214 15.93 34.50 66.24
N ALA A 215 14.73 34.94 65.86
CA ALA A 215 13.95 35.89 66.63
C ALA A 215 13.57 35.34 68.01
N GLN A 216 13.13 34.07 68.07
CA GLN A 216 12.83 33.39 69.34
C GLN A 216 14.06 33.24 70.23
N ALA A 217 15.22 32.87 69.65
CA ALA A 217 16.47 32.79 70.40
C ALA A 217 16.90 34.15 70.97
N GLN A 218 16.70 35.25 70.23
CA GLN A 218 16.98 36.60 70.73
C GLN A 218 16.05 36.97 71.88
N VAL A 219 14.75 36.68 71.76
CA VAL A 219 13.77 36.90 72.85
C VAL A 219 14.17 36.10 74.09
N ALA A 220 14.57 34.84 73.93
CA ALA A 220 15.03 34.02 75.05
C ALA A 220 16.27 34.59 75.74
N SER A 221 17.22 35.10 74.96
CA SER A 221 18.40 35.79 75.48
C SER A 221 18.05 37.08 76.23
N ASP A 222 17.20 37.92 75.65
CA ASP A 222 16.77 39.19 76.26
C ASP A 222 16.10 38.95 77.62
N LEU A 223 15.25 37.94 77.71
CA LEU A 223 14.54 37.60 78.94
C LEU A 223 15.47 37.02 80.02
N ARG A 224 16.51 36.25 79.64
CA ARG A 224 17.52 35.74 80.58
C ARG A 224 18.33 36.85 81.23
N ASN A 225 18.44 38.01 80.59
CA ASN A 225 19.19 39.16 81.11
C ASN A 225 18.40 40.01 82.13
N ILE A 226 17.09 39.77 82.27
CA ILE A 226 16.24 40.48 83.22
C ILE A 226 16.54 39.97 84.63
N ARG A 227 16.92 40.87 85.54
CA ARG A 227 17.30 40.52 86.91
C ARG A 227 16.10 39.95 87.68
N GLN A 228 16.36 38.90 88.48
CA GLN A 228 15.37 38.24 89.35
C GLN A 228 14.23 37.53 88.59
N VAL A 229 14.47 37.17 87.32
CA VAL A 229 13.59 36.31 86.52
C VAL A 229 14.32 34.99 86.28
N GLN A 230 13.60 33.87 86.41
CA GLN A 230 14.14 32.57 86.02
C GLN A 230 13.57 32.20 84.66
N VAL A 231 14.42 31.79 83.73
CA VAL A 231 14.01 31.39 82.38
C VAL A 231 14.41 29.94 82.17
N LYS A 232 13.44 29.09 81.83
CA LYS A 232 13.66 27.67 81.52
C LYS A 232 13.04 27.30 80.18
N GLU A 233 13.68 26.39 79.47
CA GLU A 233 13.11 25.77 78.28
C GLU A 233 12.38 24.49 78.68
N GLU A 234 11.09 24.43 78.39
CA GLU A 234 10.22 23.28 78.67
C GLU A 234 9.54 22.79 77.38
N ALA A 235 8.90 21.62 77.42
CA ALA A 235 8.18 21.06 76.27
C ALA A 235 7.06 21.99 75.76
N ARG A 236 6.44 22.76 76.67
CA ARG A 236 5.38 23.73 76.40
C ARG A 236 5.87 25.09 75.88
N GLY A 237 7.18 25.34 75.91
CA GLY A 237 7.75 26.62 75.46
C GLY A 237 8.85 27.17 76.37
N LEU A 238 9.15 28.46 76.19
CA LEU A 238 10.06 29.17 77.08
C LEU A 238 9.27 29.68 78.29
N VAL A 239 9.59 29.20 79.48
CA VAL A 239 8.88 29.53 80.72
C VAL A 239 9.68 30.56 81.51
N LEU A 240 9.05 31.71 81.75
CA LEU A 240 9.55 32.78 82.60
C LEU A 240 8.89 32.74 83.96
N THR A 241 9.64 32.40 85.01
CA THR A 241 9.14 32.38 86.38
C THR A 241 9.52 33.65 87.12
N LEU A 242 8.50 34.36 87.61
CA LEU A 242 8.61 35.56 88.43
C LEU A 242 8.06 35.27 89.83
N SER A 243 8.84 35.52 90.87
CA SER A 243 8.37 35.31 92.25
C SER A 243 7.27 36.30 92.63
N GLY A 244 6.21 35.80 93.26
CA GLY A 244 5.03 36.58 93.65
C GLY A 244 5.36 37.69 94.66
N SER A 245 6.32 37.50 95.56
CA SER A 245 6.78 38.56 96.49
C SER A 245 7.55 39.69 95.80
N VAL A 246 8.01 39.45 94.58
CA VAL A 246 8.69 40.42 93.72
C VAL A 246 7.68 41.14 92.82
N LEU A 247 6.52 40.53 92.59
CA LEU A 247 5.46 41.07 91.73
C LEU A 247 4.36 41.83 92.49
N PHE A 248 3.88 41.31 93.61
CA PHE A 248 2.63 41.77 94.23
C PHE A 248 2.80 42.18 95.69
N ARG A 249 1.87 43.00 96.19
CA ARG A 249 1.67 43.16 97.65
C ARG A 249 1.16 41.85 98.27
N SER A 250 1.47 41.65 99.55
CA SER A 250 1.00 40.47 100.29
C SER A 250 -0.52 40.35 100.23
N GLY A 251 -1.04 39.18 99.88
CA GLY A 251 -2.47 38.90 99.79
C GLY A 251 -3.25 39.65 98.69
N SER A 252 -2.56 40.31 97.75
CA SER A 252 -3.20 41.11 96.69
C SER A 252 -2.68 40.72 95.29
N ALA A 253 -3.42 41.12 94.26
CA ALA A 253 -3.02 41.12 92.84
C ALA A 253 -2.44 42.47 92.38
N ASP A 254 -2.32 43.46 93.30
CA ASP A 254 -1.72 44.76 93.00
C ASP A 254 -0.22 44.65 92.74
N LEU A 255 0.20 45.03 91.53
CA LEU A 255 1.59 45.07 91.13
C LEU A 255 2.40 46.12 91.91
N LEU A 256 3.54 45.72 92.45
CA LEU A 256 4.50 46.62 93.09
C LEU A 256 5.15 47.56 92.05
N PRO A 257 5.56 48.79 92.43
CA PRO A 257 6.28 49.68 91.51
C PRO A 257 7.58 49.08 90.93
N GLY A 258 8.27 48.24 91.71
CA GLY A 258 9.44 47.48 91.23
C GLY A 258 9.09 46.37 90.23
N ALA A 259 7.90 45.78 90.36
CA ALA A 259 7.39 44.75 89.45
C ALA A 259 7.08 45.34 88.07
N ARG A 260 6.45 46.52 88.06
CA ARG A 260 6.15 47.28 86.84
C ARG A 260 7.38 47.49 85.96
N ARG A 261 8.51 47.93 86.54
CA ARG A 261 9.78 48.10 85.80
C ARG A 261 10.31 46.81 85.18
N ARG A 262 10.20 45.68 85.89
CA ARG A 262 10.59 44.36 85.33
C ARG A 262 9.64 43.91 84.24
N LEU A 263 8.34 44.10 84.44
CA LEU A 263 7.34 43.78 83.44
C LEU A 263 7.47 44.69 82.20
N ASP A 264 8.01 45.91 82.34
CA ASP A 264 8.38 46.74 81.20
C ASP A 264 9.50 46.06 80.37
N GLU A 265 10.56 45.58 81.02
CA GLU A 265 11.64 44.84 80.35
C GLU A 265 11.13 43.53 79.70
N VAL A 266 10.23 42.82 80.37
CA VAL A 266 9.57 41.63 79.81
C VAL A 266 8.70 42.00 78.60
N ALA A 267 7.91 43.06 78.67
CA ALA A 267 7.08 43.53 77.56
C ALA A 267 7.91 43.92 76.33
N GLU A 268 9.06 44.58 76.52
CA GLU A 268 9.97 44.93 75.43
C GLU A 268 10.54 43.69 74.72
N ALA A 269 10.87 42.63 75.47
CA ALA A 269 11.32 41.38 74.87
C ALA A 269 10.17 40.62 74.18
N LEU A 270 8.98 40.58 74.79
CA LEU A 270 7.80 39.88 74.23
C LEU A 270 7.26 40.53 72.95
N LYS A 271 7.42 41.86 72.79
CA LYS A 271 7.07 42.58 71.57
C LYS A 271 7.89 42.18 70.34
N LYS A 272 9.07 41.58 70.54
CA LYS A 272 9.97 41.14 69.45
C LYS A 272 9.61 39.78 68.85
N THR A 273 8.66 39.07 69.45
CA THR A 273 8.13 37.80 68.93
C THR A 273 6.65 37.96 68.58
N GLN A 274 6.14 37.08 67.70
CA GLN A 274 4.71 36.89 67.42
C GLN A 274 4.13 35.60 68.03
N SER A 275 4.91 34.90 68.87
CA SER A 275 4.48 33.65 69.49
C SER A 275 3.32 33.83 70.47
N PRO A 276 2.40 32.85 70.57
CA PRO A 276 1.37 32.84 71.60
C PRO A 276 1.99 32.77 73.01
N LEU A 277 1.27 33.35 73.98
CA LEU A 277 1.69 33.54 75.36
C LEU A 277 0.62 33.00 76.30
N VAL A 278 1.04 32.29 77.35
CA VAL A 278 0.18 31.84 78.46
C VAL A 278 0.77 32.37 79.77
N ILE A 279 -0.02 33.07 80.56
CA ILE A 279 0.36 33.61 81.86
C ILE A 279 -0.34 32.80 82.94
N GLU A 280 0.43 32.09 83.75
CA GLU A 280 -0.07 31.20 84.80
C GLU A 280 0.23 31.77 86.17
N GLY A 281 -0.79 31.95 87.01
CA GLY A 281 -0.61 32.32 88.41
C GLY A 281 -0.57 31.10 89.31
N HIS A 282 0.26 31.12 90.35
CA HIS A 282 0.34 30.06 91.37
C HIS A 282 0.39 30.65 92.79
N THR A 283 -0.17 29.92 93.74
CA THR A 283 -0.15 30.22 95.18
C THR A 283 0.65 29.18 95.97
N ASP A 284 0.84 29.44 97.26
CA ASP A 284 1.20 28.36 98.19
C ASP A 284 -0.06 27.67 98.69
N SER A 285 0.12 26.62 99.51
CA SER A 285 -1.01 25.85 100.06
C SER A 285 -1.62 26.46 101.34
N GLN A 286 -1.51 27.78 101.53
CA GLN A 286 -2.11 28.45 102.68
C GLN A 286 -3.46 29.06 102.26
N GLY A 287 -4.50 28.78 103.05
CA GLY A 287 -5.86 29.27 102.76
C GLY A 287 -6.71 28.26 101.98
N PRO A 288 -7.99 28.59 101.74
CA PRO A 288 -8.91 27.77 100.96
C PRO A 288 -8.48 27.67 99.49
N THR A 289 -8.67 26.50 98.89
CA THR A 289 -8.32 26.21 97.50
C THR A 289 -9.02 27.15 96.53
N GLU A 290 -10.31 27.44 96.73
CA GLU A 290 -11.09 28.33 95.87
C GLU A 290 -10.55 29.77 95.88
N LEU A 291 -10.15 30.27 97.06
CA LEU A 291 -9.53 31.60 97.17
C LEU A 291 -8.14 31.63 96.54
N ASN A 292 -7.41 30.50 96.58
CA ASN A 292 -6.11 30.36 95.94
C ASN A 292 -6.22 30.32 94.41
N GLU A 293 -7.22 29.63 93.87
CA GLU A 293 -7.53 29.62 92.43
C GLU A 293 -7.88 31.01 91.92
N GLU A 294 -8.83 31.69 92.57
CA GLU A 294 -9.26 33.05 92.22
C GLU A 294 -8.08 34.03 92.26
N LEU A 295 -7.33 34.06 93.38
CA LEU A 295 -6.18 34.93 93.54
C LEU A 295 -5.07 34.65 92.52
N SER A 296 -4.89 33.38 92.12
CA SER A 296 -3.91 33.01 91.11
C SER A 296 -4.31 33.52 89.72
N TYR A 297 -5.60 33.40 89.36
CA TYR A 297 -6.14 33.91 88.11
C TYR A 297 -6.11 35.45 88.06
N GLU A 298 -6.50 36.12 89.14
CA GLU A 298 -6.43 37.59 89.25
C GLU A 298 -4.99 38.11 89.08
N ARG A 299 -4.01 37.43 89.68
CA ARG A 299 -2.59 37.78 89.51
C ARG A 299 -2.09 37.58 88.08
N ALA A 300 -2.50 36.49 87.43
CA ALA A 300 -2.20 36.27 86.02
C ALA A 300 -2.84 37.37 85.14
N GLY A 301 -4.10 37.71 85.43
CA GLY A 301 -4.84 38.81 84.80
C GLY A 301 -4.14 40.16 84.97
N ALA A 302 -3.73 40.52 86.18
CA ALA A 302 -3.02 41.76 86.45
C ALA A 302 -1.67 41.86 85.68
N VAL A 303 -0.96 40.74 85.52
CA VAL A 303 0.27 40.68 84.70
C VAL A 303 -0.06 40.80 83.21
N ARG A 304 -1.09 40.09 82.72
CA ARG A 304 -1.59 40.21 81.33
C ARG A 304 -1.93 41.66 81.01
N ASP A 305 -2.79 42.27 81.80
CA ASP A 305 -3.33 43.59 81.53
C ASP A 305 -2.21 44.63 81.52
N TYR A 306 -1.24 44.50 82.43
CA TYR A 306 -0.06 45.35 82.43
C TYR A 306 0.83 45.13 81.19
N LEU A 307 1.07 43.89 80.76
CA LEU A 307 1.86 43.62 79.55
C LEU A 307 1.15 44.14 78.29
N VAL A 308 -0.17 44.00 78.21
CA VAL A 308 -1.00 44.54 77.13
C VAL A 308 -0.99 46.06 77.11
N GLU A 309 -1.08 46.72 78.27
CA GLU A 309 -0.92 48.18 78.40
C GLU A 309 0.44 48.65 77.87
N ARG A 310 1.48 47.81 78.01
CA ARG A 310 2.82 48.06 77.46
C ARG A 310 2.97 47.67 75.99
N GLY A 311 1.91 47.26 75.31
CA GLY A 311 1.87 47.04 73.87
C GLY A 311 2.15 45.59 73.44
N VAL A 312 2.08 44.62 74.36
CA VAL A 312 1.98 43.21 73.97
C VAL A 312 0.58 42.97 73.40
N ASP A 313 0.50 42.34 72.24
CA ASP A 313 -0.78 42.07 71.57
C ASP A 313 -1.68 41.17 72.43
N SER A 314 -2.87 41.67 72.77
CA SER A 314 -3.84 40.94 73.58
C SER A 314 -4.34 39.66 72.93
N GLU A 315 -4.37 39.57 71.60
CA GLU A 315 -4.83 38.37 70.88
C GLU A 315 -3.90 37.17 71.08
N ARG A 316 -2.65 37.45 71.49
CA ARG A 316 -1.63 36.44 71.73
C ARG A 316 -1.52 36.01 73.19
N VAL A 317 -2.23 36.64 74.13
CA VAL A 317 -2.07 36.40 75.57
C VAL A 317 -3.29 35.72 76.18
N ARG A 318 -3.08 34.53 76.74
CA ARG A 318 -4.06 33.80 77.57
C ARG A 318 -3.63 33.79 79.03
N THR A 319 -4.58 33.77 79.96
CA THR A 319 -4.33 33.71 81.41
C THR A 319 -4.97 32.48 82.03
N GLU A 320 -4.25 31.83 82.94
CA GLU A 320 -4.71 30.66 83.66
C GLU A 320 -4.37 30.79 85.17
N GLY A 321 -5.31 30.43 86.04
CA GLY A 321 -5.07 30.31 87.47
C GLY A 321 -4.80 28.84 87.81
N ARG A 322 -3.65 28.56 88.43
CA ARG A 322 -3.25 27.19 88.80
C ARG A 322 -3.38 26.92 90.30
N GLY A 323 -3.83 27.91 91.08
CA GLY A 323 -3.94 27.82 92.53
C GLY A 323 -2.68 27.21 93.16
N GLU A 324 -2.87 26.22 94.02
CA GLU A 324 -1.80 25.46 94.68
C GLU A 324 -1.44 24.13 93.99
N GLU A 325 -2.06 23.81 92.85
CA GLU A 325 -2.06 22.48 92.22
C GLU A 325 -0.69 22.06 91.65
N GLN A 326 0.16 23.03 91.32
CA GLN A 326 1.47 22.81 90.72
C GLN A 326 2.60 23.45 91.55
N PRO A 327 2.93 22.87 92.72
CA PRO A 327 4.00 23.38 93.57
C PRO A 327 5.38 23.04 92.98
N VAL A 328 6.27 24.03 92.93
CA VAL A 328 7.68 23.87 92.48
C VAL A 328 8.64 23.61 93.64
N ALA A 329 8.17 23.79 94.88
CA ALA A 329 8.91 23.54 96.11
C ALA A 329 7.98 23.07 97.24
N SER A 330 8.57 22.61 98.35
CA SER A 330 7.81 22.09 99.49
C SER A 330 6.98 23.18 100.18
N ASN A 331 5.66 23.01 100.29
CA ASN A 331 4.80 23.90 101.06
C ASN A 331 5.04 23.84 102.60
N LYS A 332 5.84 22.87 103.06
CA LYS A 332 6.11 22.64 104.48
C LYS A 332 7.03 23.69 105.09
N ASN A 333 7.82 24.42 104.29
CA ASN A 333 8.73 25.46 104.76
C ASN A 333 8.44 26.82 104.10
N ALA A 334 8.85 27.91 104.75
CA ALA A 334 8.53 29.27 104.30
C ALA A 334 9.17 29.61 102.95
N GLU A 335 10.39 29.11 102.71
CA GLU A 335 11.13 29.29 101.46
C GLU A 335 10.42 28.61 100.27
N GLY A 336 9.99 27.36 100.44
CA GLY A 336 9.26 26.62 99.40
C GLY A 336 7.88 27.22 99.12
N ARG A 337 7.16 27.70 100.14
CA ARG A 337 5.94 28.50 99.93
C ARG A 337 6.20 29.77 99.15
N ALA A 338 7.30 30.47 99.43
CA ALA A 338 7.68 31.67 98.69
C ALA A 338 8.01 31.38 97.22
N ASN A 339 8.59 30.22 96.91
CA ASN A 339 8.83 29.78 95.54
C ASN A 339 7.55 29.35 94.82
N ASN A 340 6.57 28.78 95.54
CA ASN A 340 5.27 28.37 94.98
C ASN A 340 4.38 29.57 94.62
N ARG A 341 4.46 30.66 95.39
CA ARG A 341 3.85 31.95 95.04
C ARG A 341 4.61 32.57 93.87
N ARG A 342 4.18 32.34 92.64
CA ARG A 342 4.86 32.80 91.42
C ARG A 342 3.87 33.06 90.29
N VAL A 343 4.33 33.78 89.28
CA VAL A 343 3.67 33.86 87.98
C VAL A 343 4.64 33.32 86.96
N GLU A 344 4.14 32.43 86.10
CA GLU A 344 4.87 31.92 84.94
C GLU A 344 4.34 32.57 83.67
N ILE A 345 5.23 33.02 82.80
CA ILE A 345 4.89 33.49 81.46
C ILE A 345 5.50 32.48 80.49
N VAL A 346 4.64 31.69 79.84
CA VAL A 346 5.02 30.67 78.87
C VAL A 346 4.91 31.28 77.47
N ILE A 347 6.04 31.35 76.77
CA ILE A 347 6.08 31.67 75.34
C ILE A 347 6.02 30.35 74.59
N GLU A 348 4.86 30.06 74.00
CA GLU A 348 4.67 28.83 73.25
C GLU A 348 5.59 28.84 72.03
N ARG A 349 6.28 27.72 71.77
CA ARG A 349 6.84 27.55 70.42
C ARG A 349 5.63 27.59 69.50
N GLY A 350 5.64 28.47 68.50
CA GLY A 350 4.60 28.50 67.49
C GLY A 350 4.48 27.15 66.80
N ILE A 351 3.72 26.23 67.39
CA ILE A 351 3.19 25.03 66.73
C ILE A 351 1.80 25.42 66.22
N GLY A 352 1.75 26.50 65.45
CA GLY A 352 0.69 26.71 64.49
C GLY A 352 1.05 25.92 63.24
N GLY A 353 0.71 24.63 63.20
CA GLY A 353 0.68 23.86 61.94
C GLY A 353 1.76 22.80 61.69
N ALA A 354 2.20 22.05 62.72
CA ALA A 354 2.93 20.79 62.50
C ALA A 354 2.16 19.64 63.18
N GLY A 355 1.18 19.07 62.48
CA GLY A 355 0.38 17.98 63.02
C GLY A 355 -0.80 17.44 62.19
N GLU A 356 -1.17 18.02 61.05
CA GLU A 356 -1.95 17.27 60.05
C GLU A 356 -0.96 16.70 59.03
N GLN A 357 -0.51 15.48 59.32
CA GLN A 357 -0.07 14.57 58.28
C GLN A 357 -1.27 14.31 57.37
N GLN A 358 -1.46 15.16 56.36
CA GLN A 358 -2.16 14.74 55.16
C GLN A 358 -1.36 13.58 54.58
N GLN A 359 -1.85 12.36 54.86
CA GLN A 359 -1.49 11.18 54.11
C GLN A 359 -1.59 11.53 52.61
N PRO A 360 -0.62 11.14 51.77
CA PRO A 360 -0.82 11.18 50.34
C PRO A 360 -2.04 10.32 50.04
N GLN A 361 -3.14 10.95 49.61
CA GLN A 361 -4.24 10.22 49.00
C GLN A 361 -3.68 9.58 47.73
N THR A 362 -3.33 8.30 47.84
CA THR A 362 -3.09 7.45 46.68
C THR A 362 -4.40 7.38 45.91
N GLN A 363 -4.50 8.14 44.82
CA GLN A 363 -5.51 7.88 43.80
C GLN A 363 -5.29 6.47 43.26
N PRO A 364 -6.32 5.61 43.18
CA PRO A 364 -6.20 4.33 42.50
C PRO A 364 -5.97 4.57 40.99
N PRO A 365 -5.20 3.69 40.32
CA PRO A 365 -4.90 3.84 38.90
C PRO A 365 -6.19 3.75 38.06
N PRO A 366 -6.25 4.45 36.90
CA PRO A 366 -7.37 4.31 35.99
C PRO A 366 -7.44 2.87 35.49
N GLY A 367 -8.60 2.24 35.69
CA GLY A 367 -8.89 0.88 35.24
C GLY A 367 -8.71 0.75 33.72
N ARG A 368 -8.16 -0.39 33.32
CA ARG A 368 -8.11 -0.84 31.92
C ARG A 368 -9.47 -1.32 31.46
#